data_AF-A0A7V4J3Z4-F1
#
_entry.id   AF-A0A7V4J3Z4-F1
#
_cell.length_a   1.000
_cell.length_b   1.000
_cell.length_c   1.000
_cell.angle_alpha   90.00
_cell.angle_beta   90.00
_cell.angle_gamma   90.00
#
_symmetry.space_group_name_H-M   'P 1'
#
loop_
_entity.id
_entity.type
_entity.pdbx_description
1 polymer ?
#
loop_
_entity_poly.entity_id
_entity_poly.type
_entity_poly.pdbx_seq_one_letter_code
_entity_poly.pdbx_strand_id
1 'polypeptide(L)'
;MWQTYYTPSTLDQALALLNEHRGAARIVAGGTDLILEIERGQRKPEIIIDITRIPGLDRIELEAPDRLHLGPLVTHNQVVRSALCRRVAFPLARACWEVGSPQIRNRGTLAGNLITASPANDTITPMLALDGYVTLRSVRGTREVALADFLQGVRRTALADDEMVVDIRLRALSPQQRGTFLKLGLRQAQAIAVVNVAVVLTLDETVAGSDGAVVTDARITLGSVALTIIRAPEAEQALIGAPLGDASIGRAAELAAAAARPIDDIRGSATYRRHMVSVFTRRALKEIQAGRERDALPNSMVPVALWGATDGRFPTWSTPPAGSTGPVVHHTDGHDVIETTVNGVLHRISGSADKTLLRLLREDIGLPGTKEGCDEGECGACTVLLDGIAVMSCLVPAPRAHGSHIQTIEGMAAGEALHPLQQAFIETGAAQCGYCTPGFIMSGAALLDEVPHPDDNQIRQAITGNLCRCTGYYSIIAAIRQAAEAAQ
;
A
#
# COMPACT_ATOMS: atom_id res chain seq x y z
N MET A 1 -23.82 -1.14 -2.42
CA MET A 1 -22.52 -0.52 -2.79
C MET A 1 -22.39 -0.32 -4.30
N TRP A 2 -22.74 -1.31 -5.11
CA TRP A 2 -22.81 -1.30 -6.58
C TRP A 2 -23.96 -2.25 -7.00
N GLN A 3 -24.28 -2.34 -8.30
CA GLN A 3 -25.30 -3.25 -8.85
C GLN A 3 -24.68 -4.50 -9.49
N THR A 4 -23.54 -4.33 -10.18
CA THR A 4 -22.86 -5.43 -10.88
C THR A 4 -21.37 -5.43 -10.57
N TYR A 5 -20.84 -6.62 -10.32
CA TYR A 5 -19.41 -6.86 -10.10
C TYR A 5 -18.86 -7.80 -11.18
N TYR A 6 -17.96 -7.29 -12.01
CA TYR A 6 -17.24 -8.05 -13.00
C TYR A 6 -15.86 -8.42 -12.51
N THR A 7 -15.48 -9.67 -12.73
CA THR A 7 -14.15 -10.19 -12.44
C THR A 7 -13.60 -10.76 -13.78
N PRO A 8 -12.96 -9.91 -14.62
CA PRO A 8 -12.46 -10.28 -15.95
C PRO A 8 -11.12 -11.02 -15.94
N SER A 9 -11.00 -12.09 -16.75
CA SER A 9 -9.78 -12.92 -16.83
C SER A 9 -8.61 -12.34 -17.60
N THR A 10 -8.85 -11.30 -18.42
CA THR A 10 -7.82 -10.67 -19.25
C THR A 10 -7.91 -9.15 -19.19
N LEU A 11 -6.79 -8.49 -19.50
CA LEU A 11 -6.75 -7.04 -19.61
C LEU A 11 -7.72 -6.53 -20.69
N ASP A 12 -7.81 -7.22 -21.83
CA ASP A 12 -8.70 -6.80 -22.92
C ASP A 12 -10.18 -6.88 -22.51
N GLN A 13 -10.58 -7.88 -21.72
CA GLN A 13 -11.93 -7.92 -21.13
C GLN A 13 -12.17 -6.73 -20.18
N ALA A 14 -11.21 -6.39 -19.33
CA ALA A 14 -11.35 -5.23 -18.44
C ALA A 14 -11.49 -3.90 -19.22
N LEU A 15 -10.69 -3.72 -20.27
CA LEU A 15 -10.76 -2.54 -21.14
C LEU A 15 -12.07 -2.48 -21.94
N ALA A 16 -12.58 -3.63 -22.41
CA ALA A 16 -13.86 -3.70 -23.08
C ALA A 16 -15.01 -3.28 -22.15
N LEU A 17 -15.03 -3.77 -20.90
CA LEU A 17 -16.01 -3.39 -19.88
C LEU A 17 -15.92 -1.89 -19.51
N LEU A 18 -14.71 -1.35 -19.35
CA LEU A 18 -14.53 0.10 -19.17
C LEU A 18 -15.06 0.89 -20.35
N ASN A 19 -14.85 0.38 -21.57
CA ASN A 19 -15.33 1.04 -22.76
C ASN A 19 -16.86 0.98 -22.90
N GLU A 20 -17.47 -0.14 -22.51
CA GLU A 20 -18.91 -0.32 -22.54
C GLU A 20 -19.61 0.57 -21.50
N HIS A 21 -19.12 0.57 -20.26
CA HIS A 21 -19.82 1.17 -19.14
C HIS A 21 -19.33 2.58 -18.77
N ARG A 22 -18.16 2.99 -19.25
CA ARG A 22 -17.61 4.35 -19.11
C ARG A 22 -17.70 4.86 -17.66
N GLY A 23 -18.14 6.11 -17.49
CA GLY A 23 -18.32 6.77 -16.21
C GLY A 23 -19.11 6.00 -15.14
N ALA A 24 -19.94 5.01 -15.50
CA ALA A 24 -20.69 4.17 -14.56
C ALA A 24 -19.84 3.07 -13.91
N ALA A 25 -18.75 2.65 -14.56
CA ALA A 25 -17.84 1.61 -14.05
C ALA A 25 -16.63 2.19 -13.32
N ARG A 26 -16.14 1.45 -12.32
CA ARG A 26 -14.87 1.71 -11.65
C ARG A 26 -14.06 0.44 -11.48
N ILE A 27 -12.77 0.55 -11.74
CA ILE A 27 -11.82 -0.53 -11.44
C ILE A 27 -11.66 -0.64 -9.93
N VAL A 28 -11.67 -1.87 -9.42
CA VAL A 28 -11.15 -2.19 -8.08
C VAL A 28 -9.89 -3.05 -8.22
N ALA A 29 -8.84 -2.63 -7.51
CA ALA A 29 -7.67 -3.45 -7.24
C ALA A 29 -7.71 -3.84 -5.77
N GLY A 30 -6.98 -3.13 -4.90
CA GLY A 30 -6.96 -3.37 -3.46
C GLY A 30 -8.28 -3.15 -2.71
N GLY A 31 -9.10 -2.20 -3.17
CA GLY A 31 -10.31 -1.73 -2.49
C GLY A 31 -10.05 -0.69 -1.39
N THR A 32 -8.79 -0.46 -1.01
CA THR A 32 -8.41 0.28 0.20
C THR A 32 -8.80 1.76 0.25
N ASP A 33 -9.09 2.36 -0.90
CA ASP A 33 -9.65 3.72 -1.00
C ASP A 33 -11.09 3.68 -1.53
N LEU A 34 -11.32 2.95 -2.64
CA LEU A 34 -12.60 2.95 -3.35
C LEU A 34 -13.76 2.48 -2.45
N ILE A 35 -13.57 1.44 -1.63
CA ILE A 35 -14.63 0.93 -0.76
C ILE A 35 -15.03 1.97 0.28
N LEU A 36 -14.04 2.68 0.85
CA LEU A 36 -14.32 3.78 1.78
C LEU A 36 -15.07 4.93 1.13
N GLU A 37 -14.72 5.29 -0.10
CA GLU A 37 -15.43 6.33 -0.84
C GLU A 37 -16.87 5.92 -1.16
N ILE A 38 -17.12 4.64 -1.38
CA ILE A 38 -18.47 4.10 -1.60
C ILE A 38 -19.29 4.10 -0.31
N GLU A 39 -18.74 3.58 0.79
CA GLU A 39 -19.41 3.55 2.11
C GLU A 39 -19.76 4.96 2.60
N ARG A 40 -18.86 5.92 2.39
CA ARG A 40 -19.09 7.33 2.74
C ARG A 40 -19.99 8.08 1.74
N GLY A 41 -20.49 7.40 0.70
CA GLY A 41 -21.33 7.98 -0.35
C GLY A 41 -20.63 9.03 -1.23
N GLN A 42 -19.30 9.13 -1.16
CA GLN A 42 -18.47 10.04 -1.97
C GLN A 42 -18.40 9.59 -3.43
N ARG A 43 -18.53 8.28 -3.67
CA ARG A 43 -18.67 7.67 -4.99
C ARG A 43 -19.81 6.66 -4.98
N LYS A 44 -20.49 6.53 -6.11
CA LYS A 44 -21.63 5.61 -6.28
C LYS A 44 -21.53 4.92 -7.64
N PRO A 45 -20.52 4.08 -7.87
CA PRO A 45 -20.43 3.33 -9.11
C PRO A 45 -21.57 2.32 -9.19
N GLU A 46 -22.15 2.17 -10.38
CA GLU A 46 -23.12 1.10 -10.64
C GLU A 46 -22.40 -0.22 -10.88
N ILE A 47 -21.18 -0.13 -11.43
CA ILE A 47 -20.40 -1.28 -11.89
C ILE A 47 -19.00 -1.26 -11.29
N ILE A 48 -18.57 -2.41 -10.77
CA ILE A 48 -17.19 -2.64 -10.33
C ILE A 48 -16.52 -3.62 -11.29
N ILE A 49 -15.27 -3.32 -11.67
CA ILE A 49 -14.42 -4.19 -12.49
C ILE A 49 -13.19 -4.57 -11.65
N ASP A 50 -13.15 -5.80 -11.18
CA ASP A 50 -12.07 -6.34 -10.36
C ASP A 50 -10.96 -6.97 -11.19
N ILE A 51 -9.87 -6.25 -11.30
CA ILE A 51 -8.71 -6.67 -12.09
C ILE A 51 -7.77 -7.61 -11.32
N THR A 52 -8.01 -7.88 -10.03
CA THR A 52 -7.02 -8.53 -9.13
C THR A 52 -6.71 -9.99 -9.47
N ARG A 53 -7.47 -10.57 -10.38
CA ARG A 53 -7.36 -11.95 -10.82
C ARG A 53 -6.84 -12.06 -12.25
N ILE A 54 -6.55 -10.95 -12.93
CA ILE A 54 -5.88 -10.93 -14.25
C ILE A 54 -4.40 -11.28 -14.06
N PRO A 55 -3.87 -12.29 -14.78
CA PRO A 55 -2.46 -12.68 -14.66
C PRO A 55 -1.50 -11.62 -15.19
N GLY A 56 -0.33 -11.51 -14.56
CA GLY A 56 0.80 -10.72 -15.06
C GLY A 56 0.74 -9.21 -14.83
N LEU A 57 -0.27 -8.70 -14.12
CA LEU A 57 -0.40 -7.28 -13.81
C LEU A 57 0.40 -6.82 -12.57
N ASP A 58 1.06 -7.72 -11.86
CA ASP A 58 1.83 -7.47 -10.62
C ASP A 58 3.34 -7.68 -10.84
N ARG A 59 3.82 -7.45 -12.07
CA ARG A 59 5.23 -7.57 -12.45
C ARG A 59 6.06 -6.37 -11.99
N ILE A 60 7.28 -6.64 -11.56
CA ILE A 60 8.32 -5.66 -11.22
C ILE A 60 9.55 -6.01 -12.05
N GLU A 61 9.86 -5.22 -13.07
CA GLU A 61 10.88 -5.54 -14.07
C GLU A 61 11.79 -4.33 -14.31
N LEU A 62 13.08 -4.58 -14.57
CA LEU A 62 14.03 -3.54 -14.97
C LEU A 62 14.33 -3.72 -16.45
N GLU A 63 13.82 -2.83 -17.30
CA GLU A 63 14.25 -2.70 -18.69
C GLU A 63 15.60 -1.97 -18.69
N ALA A 64 16.63 -2.66 -19.19
CA ALA A 64 17.97 -2.10 -19.24
C ALA A 64 18.05 -0.90 -20.21
N PRO A 65 18.81 0.16 -19.87
CA PRO A 65 19.72 0.24 -18.74
C PRO A 65 19.12 0.78 -17.43
N ASP A 66 18.00 1.51 -17.47
CA ASP A 66 17.58 2.37 -16.35
C ASP A 66 16.06 2.54 -16.15
N ARG A 67 15.22 1.65 -16.70
CA ARG A 67 13.76 1.80 -16.63
C ARG A 67 13.12 0.73 -15.75
N LEU A 68 12.65 1.13 -14.57
CA LEU A 68 11.90 0.26 -13.68
C LEU A 68 10.41 0.30 -14.06
N HIS A 69 9.86 -0.85 -14.41
CA HIS A 69 8.45 -1.07 -14.71
C HIS A 69 7.73 -1.71 -13.53
N LEU A 70 6.56 -1.19 -13.21
CA LEU A 70 5.71 -1.63 -12.10
C LEU A 70 4.28 -1.78 -12.63
N GLY A 71 3.81 -3.03 -12.68
CA GLY A 71 2.45 -3.34 -13.12
C GLY A 71 1.37 -2.75 -12.19
N PRO A 72 0.12 -2.61 -12.67
CA PRO A 72 -0.93 -1.90 -11.95
C PRO A 72 -1.44 -2.62 -10.68
N LEU A 73 -1.15 -3.92 -10.54
CA LEU A 73 -1.42 -4.68 -9.33
C LEU A 73 -0.24 -4.78 -8.38
N VAL A 74 0.92 -4.17 -8.69
CA VAL A 74 2.05 -4.15 -7.76
C VAL A 74 1.64 -3.46 -6.46
N THR A 75 1.68 -4.22 -5.37
CA THR A 75 1.29 -3.75 -4.03
C THR A 75 2.43 -3.03 -3.33
N HIS A 76 2.11 -2.20 -2.34
CA HIS A 76 3.15 -1.55 -1.53
C HIS A 76 4.09 -2.57 -0.86
N ASN A 77 3.58 -3.69 -0.36
CA ASN A 77 4.44 -4.71 0.25
C ASN A 77 5.30 -5.46 -0.79
N GLN A 78 4.82 -5.64 -2.02
CA GLN A 78 5.67 -6.18 -3.10
C GLN A 78 6.84 -5.25 -3.44
N VAL A 79 6.64 -3.93 -3.43
CA VAL A 79 7.72 -2.95 -3.60
C VAL A 79 8.70 -3.03 -2.44
N VAL A 80 8.20 -3.07 -1.20
CA VAL A 80 9.02 -3.15 0.02
C VAL A 80 9.85 -4.44 0.04
N ARG A 81 9.29 -5.56 -0.40
CA ARG A 81 9.95 -6.88 -0.42
C ARG A 81 10.86 -7.08 -1.63
N SER A 82 10.70 -6.30 -2.68
CA SER A 82 11.51 -6.39 -3.89
C SER A 82 12.94 -5.90 -3.66
N ALA A 83 13.90 -6.82 -3.69
CA ALA A 83 15.33 -6.48 -3.67
C ALA A 83 15.72 -5.56 -4.85
N LEU A 84 15.04 -5.67 -5.99
CA LEU A 84 15.21 -4.78 -7.12
C LEU A 84 14.78 -3.36 -6.76
N CYS A 85 13.54 -3.15 -6.28
CA CYS A 85 13.05 -1.82 -5.90
C CYS A 85 13.88 -1.19 -4.79
N ARG A 86 14.28 -1.96 -3.77
CA ARG A 86 15.17 -1.47 -2.70
C ARG A 86 16.53 -1.03 -3.22
N ARG A 87 17.03 -1.66 -4.28
CA ARG A 87 18.31 -1.28 -4.91
C ARG A 87 18.15 -0.03 -5.78
N VAL A 88 17.23 -0.06 -6.75
CA VAL A 88 17.17 0.93 -7.84
C VAL A 88 16.09 2.01 -7.66
N ALA A 89 15.24 1.90 -6.65
CA ALA A 89 14.17 2.87 -6.36
C ALA A 89 13.96 3.01 -4.84
N PHE A 90 15.06 3.10 -4.09
CA PHE A 90 15.02 3.10 -2.62
C PHE A 90 14.04 4.13 -1.99
N PRO A 91 13.97 5.40 -2.45
CA PRO A 91 12.98 6.36 -1.94
C PRO A 91 11.54 5.84 -2.02
N LEU A 92 11.19 5.15 -3.11
CA LEU A 92 9.88 4.56 -3.30
C LEU A 92 9.65 3.38 -2.35
N ALA A 93 10.64 2.51 -2.17
CA ALA A 93 10.55 1.39 -1.23
C ALA A 93 10.34 1.89 0.21
N ARG A 94 11.05 2.95 0.62
CA ARG A 94 10.85 3.59 1.93
C ARG A 94 9.47 4.23 2.07
N ALA A 95 8.99 4.94 1.04
CA ALA A 95 7.63 5.50 1.07
C ALA A 95 6.57 4.40 1.17
N CYS A 96 6.68 3.33 0.38
CA CYS A 96 5.77 2.20 0.45
C CYS A 96 5.75 1.54 1.83
N TRP A 97 6.90 1.45 2.51
CA TRP A 97 6.99 0.90 3.86
C TRP A 97 6.18 1.70 4.90
N GLU A 98 6.08 3.02 4.70
CA GLU A 98 5.36 3.93 5.60
C GLU A 98 3.87 4.13 5.25
N VAL A 99 3.37 3.43 4.21
CA VAL A 99 1.95 3.41 3.85
C VAL A 99 1.19 2.50 4.81
N GLY A 100 0.18 3.04 5.48
CA GLY A 100 -0.80 2.27 6.26
C GLY A 100 -0.17 1.29 7.26
N SER A 101 -0.61 0.04 7.18
CA SER A 101 -0.10 -1.13 7.91
C SER A 101 0.22 -2.27 6.95
N PRO A 102 0.90 -3.35 7.36
CA PRO A 102 1.19 -4.49 6.48
C PRO A 102 -0.07 -5.03 5.77
N GLN A 103 -1.20 -5.16 6.47
CA GLN A 103 -2.46 -5.66 5.88
C GLN A 103 -3.00 -4.73 4.79
N ILE A 104 -2.91 -3.40 4.99
CA ILE A 104 -3.28 -2.42 3.96
C ILE A 104 -2.32 -2.52 2.77
N ARG A 105 -1.02 -2.65 3.01
CA ARG A 105 0.01 -2.75 1.97
C ARG A 105 -0.05 -4.05 1.15
N ASN A 106 -0.69 -5.09 1.67
CA ASN A 106 -0.96 -6.33 0.94
C ASN A 106 -2.00 -6.17 -0.16
N ARG A 107 -2.84 -5.13 -0.09
CA ARG A 107 -3.92 -4.90 -1.06
C ARG A 107 -3.77 -3.57 -1.79
N GLY A 108 -3.29 -2.52 -1.11
CA GLY A 108 -3.04 -1.22 -1.71
C GLY A 108 -1.98 -1.31 -2.80
N THR A 109 -2.37 -0.96 -4.04
CA THR A 109 -1.48 -0.98 -5.21
C THR A 109 -0.93 0.41 -5.47
N LEU A 110 0.27 0.48 -6.06
CA LEU A 110 0.86 1.75 -6.47
C LEU A 110 -0.04 2.51 -7.46
N ALA A 111 -0.60 1.81 -8.45
CA ALA A 111 -1.48 2.43 -9.43
C ALA A 111 -2.78 2.96 -8.80
N GLY A 112 -3.40 2.18 -7.90
CA GLY A 112 -4.59 2.65 -7.17
C GLY A 112 -4.28 3.89 -6.33
N ASN A 113 -3.16 3.85 -5.60
CA ASN A 113 -2.69 4.97 -4.79
C ASN A 113 -2.43 6.24 -5.63
N LEU A 114 -1.78 6.08 -6.79
CA LEU A 114 -1.53 7.14 -7.76
C LEU A 114 -2.83 7.74 -8.34
N ILE A 115 -3.76 6.89 -8.80
CA ILE A 115 -5.03 7.31 -9.41
C ILE A 115 -5.91 8.06 -8.41
N THR A 116 -5.87 7.70 -7.12
CA THR A 116 -6.56 8.46 -6.06
C THR A 116 -6.11 9.92 -6.02
N ALA A 117 -4.87 10.24 -6.45
CA ALA A 117 -4.32 11.60 -6.54
C ALA A 117 -4.55 12.44 -5.27
N SER A 118 -4.36 11.81 -4.11
CA SER A 118 -4.40 12.48 -2.82
C SER A 118 -3.17 13.39 -2.65
N PRO A 119 -3.32 14.64 -2.21
CA PRO A 119 -2.17 15.51 -1.91
C PRO A 119 -1.31 14.97 -0.76
N ALA A 120 -1.87 14.13 0.11
CA ALA A 120 -1.18 13.50 1.23
C ALA A 120 -0.59 12.12 0.87
N ASN A 121 -0.57 11.77 -0.42
CA ASN A 121 -0.01 10.52 -0.91
C ASN A 121 1.51 10.47 -0.68
N ASP A 122 2.00 9.37 -0.14
CA ASP A 122 3.42 9.17 0.17
C ASP A 122 4.25 8.68 -1.02
N THR A 123 3.66 7.91 -1.94
CA THR A 123 4.41 7.25 -3.02
C THR A 123 4.56 8.13 -4.27
N ILE A 124 3.67 9.09 -4.48
CA ILE A 124 3.77 10.01 -5.62
C ILE A 124 5.02 10.91 -5.53
N THR A 125 5.43 11.34 -4.32
CA THR A 125 6.64 12.15 -4.12
C THR A 125 7.91 11.46 -4.67
N PRO A 126 8.29 10.25 -4.23
CA PRO A 126 9.45 9.57 -4.79
C PRO A 126 9.26 9.18 -6.26
N MET A 127 8.06 8.84 -6.72
CA MET A 127 7.84 8.56 -8.15
C MET A 127 8.08 9.79 -9.03
N LEU A 128 7.68 10.99 -8.57
CA LEU A 128 7.95 12.24 -9.28
C LEU A 128 9.44 12.61 -9.23
N ALA A 129 10.13 12.30 -8.12
CA ALA A 129 11.58 12.50 -8.01
C ALA A 129 12.39 11.53 -8.89
N LEU A 130 11.82 10.38 -9.23
CA LEU A 130 12.38 9.36 -10.13
C LEU A 130 11.86 9.50 -11.57
N ASP A 131 11.49 10.72 -12.00
CA ASP A 131 11.01 11.04 -13.35
C ASP A 131 9.92 10.06 -13.88
N GLY A 132 8.91 9.76 -13.06
CA GLY A 132 7.93 8.74 -13.39
C GLY A 132 6.96 9.08 -14.54
N TYR A 133 6.49 8.03 -15.20
CA TYR A 133 5.48 8.01 -16.26
C TYR A 133 4.43 6.95 -15.97
N VAL A 134 3.22 7.14 -16.51
CA VAL A 134 2.20 6.10 -16.60
C VAL A 134 1.89 5.77 -18.04
N THR A 135 1.70 4.48 -18.31
CA THR A 135 1.12 3.99 -19.56
C THR A 135 -0.37 3.81 -19.37
N LEU A 136 -1.17 4.54 -20.13
CA LEU A 136 -2.63 4.48 -20.14
C LEU A 136 -3.08 3.70 -21.37
N ARG A 137 -4.02 2.76 -21.18
CA ARG A 137 -4.57 1.96 -22.27
C ARG A 137 -6.09 1.97 -22.23
N SER A 138 -6.70 2.06 -23.41
CA SER A 138 -8.12 1.82 -23.66
C SER A 138 -8.26 0.91 -24.88
N VAL A 139 -9.49 0.60 -25.29
CA VAL A 139 -9.72 -0.08 -26.58
C VAL A 139 -9.33 0.77 -27.79
N ARG A 140 -9.19 2.09 -27.61
CA ARG A 140 -8.85 3.04 -28.68
C ARG A 140 -7.34 3.12 -28.93
N GLY A 141 -6.52 2.68 -27.99
CA GLY A 141 -5.07 2.68 -28.09
C GLY A 141 -4.36 2.86 -26.75
N THR A 142 -3.06 3.11 -26.84
CA THR A 142 -2.14 3.27 -25.70
C THR A 142 -1.44 4.62 -25.79
N ARG A 143 -1.24 5.29 -24.66
CA ARG A 143 -0.43 6.51 -24.57
C ARG A 143 0.36 6.55 -23.26
N GLU A 144 1.51 7.21 -23.29
CA GLU A 144 2.30 7.51 -22.11
C GLU A 144 2.05 8.95 -21.65
N VAL A 145 2.03 9.16 -20.33
CA VAL A 145 1.86 10.48 -19.71
C VAL A 145 2.87 10.63 -18.58
N ALA A 146 3.61 11.74 -18.55
CA ALA A 146 4.48 12.05 -17.43
C ALA A 146 3.66 12.26 -16.16
N LEU A 147 4.16 11.83 -14.99
CA LEU A 147 3.41 11.96 -13.74
C LEU A 147 3.01 13.40 -13.41
N ALA A 148 3.85 14.38 -13.80
CA ALA A 148 3.55 15.80 -13.63
C ALA A 148 2.28 16.23 -14.39
N ASP A 149 2.07 15.70 -15.60
CA ASP A 149 0.91 16.00 -16.44
C ASP A 149 -0.30 15.11 -16.09
N PHE A 150 -0.05 13.93 -15.53
CA PHE A 150 -1.09 13.01 -15.09
C PHE A 150 -1.87 13.57 -13.89
N LEU A 151 -1.23 14.31 -13.00
CA LEU A 151 -1.83 14.84 -11.76
C LEU A 151 -2.43 16.24 -11.98
N GLN A 152 -3.74 16.31 -12.19
CA GLN A 152 -4.44 17.55 -12.59
C GLN A 152 -5.10 18.30 -11.42
N GLY A 153 -4.90 17.84 -10.19
CA GLY A 153 -5.42 18.47 -8.98
C GLY A 153 -5.77 17.46 -7.90
N VAL A 154 -6.40 17.94 -6.83
CA VAL A 154 -6.87 17.11 -5.72
C VAL A 154 -7.85 16.07 -6.23
N ARG A 155 -7.49 14.78 -6.14
CA ARG A 155 -8.31 13.66 -6.62
C ARG A 155 -8.74 13.75 -8.09
N ARG A 156 -7.92 14.41 -8.93
CA ARG A 156 -8.14 14.53 -10.38
C ARG A 156 -6.89 14.12 -11.14
N THR A 157 -7.09 13.30 -12.16
CA THR A 157 -6.03 12.81 -13.03
C THR A 157 -6.38 13.01 -14.50
N ALA A 158 -5.41 12.84 -15.38
CA ALA A 158 -5.59 12.88 -16.83
C ALA A 158 -6.20 11.58 -17.42
N LEU A 159 -6.71 10.67 -16.57
CA LEU A 159 -7.30 9.40 -16.97
C LEU A 159 -8.70 9.62 -17.56
N ALA A 160 -8.95 9.13 -18.78
CA ALA A 160 -10.30 9.10 -19.34
C ALA A 160 -11.15 8.01 -18.67
N ASP A 161 -12.47 8.09 -18.84
CA ASP A 161 -13.43 7.16 -18.23
C ASP A 161 -13.37 5.73 -18.81
N ASP A 162 -12.62 5.54 -19.89
CA ASP A 162 -12.37 4.25 -20.55
C ASP A 162 -10.91 3.80 -20.53
N GLU A 163 -10.07 4.53 -19.81
CA GLU A 163 -8.65 4.24 -19.69
C GLU A 163 -8.33 3.53 -18.38
N MET A 164 -7.32 2.67 -18.44
CA MET A 164 -6.68 2.02 -17.30
C MET A 164 -5.18 2.33 -17.32
N VAL A 165 -4.60 2.59 -16.14
CA VAL A 165 -3.14 2.54 -15.97
C VAL A 165 -2.70 1.09 -16.09
N VAL A 166 -1.84 0.77 -17.04
CA VAL A 166 -1.34 -0.59 -17.30
C VAL A 166 0.14 -0.78 -17.00
N ASP A 167 0.88 0.31 -16.78
CA ASP A 167 2.27 0.29 -16.33
C ASP A 167 2.63 1.63 -15.67
N ILE A 168 3.50 1.57 -14.66
CA ILE A 168 4.18 2.73 -14.07
C ILE A 168 5.67 2.55 -14.34
N ARG A 169 6.24 3.51 -15.08
CA ARG A 169 7.66 3.52 -15.46
C ARG A 169 8.41 4.58 -14.67
N LEU A 170 9.49 4.20 -13.99
CA LEU A 170 10.35 5.08 -13.22
C LEU A 170 11.79 5.00 -13.70
N ARG A 171 12.54 6.11 -13.58
CA ARG A 171 13.99 6.09 -13.76
C ARG A 171 14.64 5.38 -12.57
N ALA A 172 15.38 4.32 -12.85
CA ALA A 172 16.21 3.62 -11.88
C ALA A 172 17.36 4.52 -11.42
N LEU A 173 17.67 4.49 -10.12
CA LEU A 173 18.85 5.14 -9.56
C LEU A 173 20.12 4.51 -10.16
N SER A 174 20.98 5.36 -10.71
CA SER A 174 22.33 4.99 -11.11
C SER A 174 23.25 4.77 -9.89
N PRO A 175 24.43 4.14 -10.05
CA PRO A 175 25.39 3.96 -8.96
C PRO A 175 25.88 5.28 -8.33
N GLN A 176 25.86 6.39 -9.08
CA GLN A 176 26.25 7.73 -8.59
C GLN A 176 25.09 8.46 -7.89
N GLN A 177 23.89 7.89 -7.93
CA GLN A 177 22.70 8.50 -7.35
C GLN A 177 22.36 7.92 -6.00
N ARG A 178 21.99 8.83 -5.09
CA ARG A 178 21.46 8.52 -3.77
C ARG A 178 20.11 9.17 -3.62
N GLY A 179 19.21 8.54 -2.89
CA GLY A 179 17.92 9.12 -2.62
C GLY A 179 17.31 8.63 -1.33
N THR A 180 16.45 9.45 -0.75
CA THR A 180 15.69 9.12 0.46
C THR A 180 14.28 9.71 0.41
N PHE A 181 13.40 9.17 1.24
CA PHE A 181 12.05 9.67 1.47
C PHE A 181 11.85 9.84 2.97
N LEU A 182 11.26 10.95 3.39
CA LEU A 182 10.91 11.20 4.79
C LEU A 182 9.47 11.69 4.90
N LYS A 183 8.75 11.16 5.88
CA LYS A 183 7.38 11.55 6.20
C LYS A 183 7.27 12.00 7.65
N LEU A 184 6.53 13.07 7.85
CA LEU A 184 6.03 13.47 9.15
C LEU A 184 4.57 13.03 9.27
N GLY A 185 4.28 12.12 10.19
CA GLY A 185 2.93 11.77 10.61
C GLY A 185 2.69 12.13 12.07
N LEU A 186 1.41 12.10 12.50
CA LEU A 186 1.04 12.29 13.92
C LEU A 186 1.27 11.03 14.78
N ARG A 187 1.53 9.89 14.14
CA ARG A 187 1.85 8.59 14.74
C ARG A 187 2.84 7.83 13.84
N GLN A 188 3.49 6.79 14.37
CA GLN A 188 4.55 6.05 13.68
C GLN A 188 4.04 5.09 12.59
N ALA A 189 2.79 4.63 12.68
CA ALA A 189 2.15 3.76 11.68
C ALA A 189 0.72 4.22 11.42
N GLN A 190 0.16 3.89 10.25
CA GLN A 190 -1.19 4.32 9.84
C GLN A 190 -1.41 5.85 9.94
N ALA A 191 -0.37 6.65 9.72
CA ALA A 191 -0.47 8.10 9.76
C ALA A 191 -0.69 8.67 8.36
N ILE A 192 -1.61 9.64 8.24
CA ILE A 192 -1.66 10.53 7.08
C ILE A 192 -0.50 11.51 7.19
N ALA A 193 0.19 11.76 6.07
CA ALA A 193 1.28 12.72 6.04
C ALA A 193 0.80 14.13 6.44
N VAL A 194 1.55 14.77 7.33
CA VAL A 194 1.53 16.20 7.60
C VAL A 194 2.38 16.90 6.53
N VAL A 195 3.58 16.36 6.31
CA VAL A 195 4.53 16.72 5.25
C VAL A 195 5.24 15.44 4.83
N ASN A 196 5.52 15.27 3.55
CA ASN A 196 6.51 14.30 3.09
C ASN A 196 7.46 14.94 2.07
N VAL A 197 8.70 14.45 2.02
CA VAL A 197 9.77 14.95 1.16
C VAL A 197 10.51 13.76 0.56
N ALA A 198 10.70 13.75 -0.76
CA ALA A 198 11.65 12.85 -1.41
C ALA A 198 12.77 13.64 -2.06
N VAL A 199 14.00 13.15 -1.88
CA VAL A 199 15.21 13.73 -2.45
C VAL A 199 15.95 12.66 -3.25
N VAL A 200 16.37 13.00 -4.46
CA VAL A 200 17.32 12.23 -5.26
C VAL A 200 18.44 13.16 -5.70
N LEU A 201 19.70 12.79 -5.44
CA LEU A 201 20.90 13.53 -5.81
C LEU A 201 21.81 12.65 -6.65
N THR A 202 22.42 13.23 -7.67
CA THR A 202 23.61 12.66 -8.33
C THR A 202 24.84 13.30 -7.70
N LEU A 203 25.75 12.47 -7.19
CA LEU A 203 26.94 12.92 -6.48
C LEU A 203 28.20 12.59 -7.28
N ASP A 204 29.05 13.59 -7.49
CA ASP A 204 30.41 13.41 -7.98
C ASP A 204 31.37 13.33 -6.79
N GLU A 205 31.79 12.10 -6.47
CA GLU A 205 32.74 11.81 -5.41
C GLU A 205 34.20 12.06 -5.85
N THR A 206 34.47 12.28 -7.14
CA THR A 206 35.84 12.50 -7.67
C THR A 206 36.33 13.93 -7.52
N VAL A 207 35.39 14.89 -7.47
CA VAL A 207 35.66 16.33 -7.24
C VAL A 207 35.58 16.67 -5.75
N ALA A 208 35.60 15.68 -4.86
CA ALA A 208 35.51 15.88 -3.43
C ALA A 208 36.71 16.68 -2.89
N GLY A 209 36.49 17.96 -2.58
CA GLY A 209 37.37 18.75 -1.72
C GLY A 209 37.19 18.34 -0.25
N SER A 210 37.74 19.14 0.69
CA SER A 210 37.52 18.94 2.14
C SER A 210 36.06 18.97 2.57
N ASP A 211 35.16 19.46 1.72
CA ASP A 211 33.79 19.84 2.06
C ASP A 211 32.74 18.82 1.56
N GLY A 212 33.16 17.69 0.99
CA GLY A 212 32.30 16.57 0.56
C GLY A 212 32.07 16.45 -0.95
N ALA A 213 31.23 15.49 -1.35
CA ALA A 213 30.89 15.23 -2.76
C ALA A 213 30.11 16.41 -3.38
N VAL A 214 30.37 16.69 -4.65
CA VAL A 214 29.68 17.76 -5.40
C VAL A 214 28.37 17.22 -5.97
N VAL A 215 27.28 17.97 -5.82
CA VAL A 215 25.98 17.60 -6.39
C VAL A 215 25.96 18.01 -7.87
N THR A 216 25.72 17.08 -8.78
CA THR A 216 25.66 17.35 -10.24
C THR A 216 24.23 17.38 -10.80
N ASP A 217 23.29 16.73 -10.12
CA ASP A 217 21.84 16.83 -10.39
C ASP A 217 21.07 16.64 -9.09
N ALA A 218 19.90 17.27 -8.99
CA ALA A 218 19.05 17.23 -7.82
C ALA A 218 17.56 17.18 -8.19
N ARG A 219 16.81 16.40 -7.43
CA ARG A 219 15.35 16.33 -7.44
C ARG A 219 14.84 16.42 -6.01
N ILE A 220 13.99 17.41 -5.73
CA ILE A 220 13.34 17.59 -4.43
C ILE A 220 11.84 17.71 -4.67
N THR A 221 11.08 16.77 -4.14
CA THR A 221 9.62 16.74 -4.24
C THR A 221 8.97 16.83 -2.87
N LEU A 222 7.84 17.53 -2.81
CA LEU A 222 7.14 17.87 -1.59
C LEU A 222 5.68 17.44 -1.67
N GLY A 223 5.20 16.68 -0.68
CA GLY A 223 3.81 16.26 -0.55
C GLY A 223 3.13 16.79 0.71
N SER A 224 1.81 16.81 0.69
CA SER A 224 0.91 17.35 1.73
C SER A 224 1.05 18.87 2.00
N VAL A 225 1.73 19.58 1.12
CA VAL A 225 2.05 21.02 1.29
C VAL A 225 1.70 21.90 0.10
N ALA A 226 0.89 21.39 -0.82
CA ALA A 226 0.30 22.10 -1.96
C ALA A 226 -0.97 21.36 -2.44
N LEU A 227 -1.62 21.87 -3.49
CA LEU A 227 -2.80 21.23 -4.09
C LEU A 227 -2.51 19.85 -4.69
N THR A 228 -1.30 19.69 -5.22
CA THR A 228 -0.73 18.43 -5.69
C THR A 228 0.66 18.27 -5.11
N ILE A 229 1.31 17.15 -5.38
CA ILE A 229 2.72 16.98 -5.08
C ILE A 229 3.53 17.80 -6.08
N ILE A 230 4.50 18.56 -5.56
CA ILE A 230 5.25 19.56 -6.33
C ILE A 230 6.76 19.31 -6.27
N ARG A 231 7.48 19.83 -7.25
CA ARG A 231 8.95 19.96 -7.21
C ARG A 231 9.35 21.31 -6.60
N ALA A 232 10.58 21.38 -6.10
CA ALA A 232 11.20 22.61 -5.59
C ALA A 232 12.44 22.98 -6.43
N PRO A 233 12.27 23.47 -7.67
CA PRO A 233 13.37 23.69 -8.62
C PRO A 233 14.42 24.69 -8.13
N GLU A 234 14.03 25.74 -7.40
CA GLU A 234 14.99 26.68 -6.83
C GLU A 234 15.86 26.01 -5.76
N ALA A 235 15.30 25.10 -4.96
CA ALA A 235 16.04 24.34 -3.97
C ALA A 235 17.00 23.33 -4.61
N GLU A 236 16.57 22.69 -5.70
CA GLU A 236 17.41 21.79 -6.51
C GLU A 236 18.60 22.56 -7.11
N GLN A 237 18.35 23.73 -7.72
CA GLN A 237 19.39 24.54 -8.34
C GLN A 237 20.41 25.10 -7.34
N ALA A 238 20.00 25.32 -6.08
CA ALA A 238 20.90 25.75 -5.02
C ALA A 238 21.89 24.65 -4.56
N LEU A 239 21.62 23.39 -4.88
CA LEU A 239 22.53 22.27 -4.61
C LEU A 239 23.48 22.01 -5.78
N ILE A 240 22.98 22.11 -7.01
CA ILE A 240 23.74 21.75 -8.22
C ILE A 240 25.00 22.63 -8.36
N GLY A 241 26.15 21.97 -8.53
CA GLY A 241 27.47 22.58 -8.63
C GLY A 241 28.14 22.91 -7.30
N ALA A 242 27.46 22.70 -6.16
CA ALA A 242 28.01 22.93 -4.82
C ALA A 242 28.36 21.61 -4.12
N PRO A 243 29.34 21.61 -3.20
CA PRO A 243 29.51 20.52 -2.24
C PRO A 243 28.23 20.32 -1.41
N LEU A 244 27.90 19.07 -1.10
CA LEU A 244 26.80 18.74 -0.19
C LEU A 244 27.23 19.03 1.27
N GLY A 245 27.19 20.31 1.65
CA GLY A 245 27.63 20.84 2.95
C GLY A 245 26.52 21.57 3.71
N ASP A 246 26.76 21.93 4.97
CA ASP A 246 25.74 22.56 5.83
C ASP A 246 25.13 23.85 5.24
N ALA A 247 25.93 24.63 4.51
CA ALA A 247 25.49 25.86 3.86
C ALA A 247 24.52 25.60 2.69
N SER A 248 24.89 24.72 1.75
CA SER A 248 24.03 24.37 0.60
C SER A 248 22.78 23.63 1.05
N ILE A 249 22.89 22.73 2.04
CA ILE A 249 21.75 22.07 2.68
C ILE A 249 20.80 23.08 3.32
N GLY A 250 21.36 24.05 4.06
CA GLY A 250 20.55 25.08 4.70
C GLY A 250 19.78 25.93 3.69
N ARG A 251 20.46 26.35 2.62
CA ARG A 251 19.85 27.14 1.56
C ARG A 251 18.76 26.38 0.81
N ALA A 252 19.02 25.12 0.44
CA ALA A 252 18.04 24.27 -0.23
C ALA A 252 16.79 24.04 0.65
N ALA A 253 16.97 23.83 1.95
CA ALA A 253 15.87 23.65 2.88
C ALA A 253 14.97 24.90 3.02
N GLU A 254 15.55 26.11 3.01
CA GLU A 254 14.78 27.36 3.00
C GLU A 254 13.99 27.53 1.70
N LEU A 255 14.62 27.25 0.56
CA LEU A 255 13.98 27.34 -0.75
C LEU A 255 12.86 26.31 -0.92
N ALA A 256 13.02 25.09 -0.42
CA ALA A 256 11.98 24.08 -0.41
C ALA A 256 10.76 24.54 0.41
N ALA A 257 10.99 25.16 1.58
CA ALA A 257 9.91 25.75 2.38
C ALA A 257 9.26 26.94 1.65
N ALA A 258 10.02 27.73 0.90
CA ALA A 258 9.51 28.83 0.08
C ALA A 258 8.70 28.34 -1.13
N ALA A 259 8.88 27.10 -1.60
CA ALA A 259 8.05 26.49 -2.64
C ALA A 259 6.69 25.98 -2.10
N ALA A 260 6.63 25.62 -0.81
CA ALA A 260 5.42 25.08 -0.18
C ALA A 260 4.27 26.11 -0.08
N ARG A 261 3.04 25.67 -0.33
CA ARG A 261 1.79 26.45 -0.25
C ARG A 261 0.73 25.72 0.59
N PRO A 262 1.01 25.38 1.87
CA PRO A 262 0.11 24.55 2.65
C PRO A 262 -1.16 25.26 3.13
N ILE A 263 -2.18 24.42 3.33
CA ILE A 263 -3.38 24.56 4.19
C ILE A 263 -3.17 25.13 5.59
N ASP A 264 -4.19 25.66 6.26
CA ASP A 264 -4.49 25.28 7.65
C ASP A 264 -5.48 24.10 7.64
N ASP A 265 -5.27 23.06 8.47
CA ASP A 265 -6.21 21.95 8.66
C ASP A 265 -5.91 21.19 9.97
N ILE A 266 -6.67 20.12 10.24
CA ILE A 266 -6.59 19.29 11.46
C ILE A 266 -5.20 18.67 11.72
N ARG A 267 -4.35 18.56 10.69
CA ARG A 267 -3.00 18.01 10.78
C ARG A 267 -1.96 19.06 11.17
N GLY A 268 -2.30 20.34 11.09
CA GLY A 268 -1.44 21.44 11.53
C GLY A 268 -1.61 22.73 10.73
N SER A 269 -1.06 23.82 11.27
CA SER A 269 -1.10 25.13 10.62
C SER A 269 -0.22 25.19 9.37
N ALA A 270 -0.53 26.11 8.46
CA ALA A 270 0.26 26.40 7.27
C ALA A 270 1.70 26.77 7.63
N THR A 271 1.85 27.61 8.66
CA THR A 271 3.16 28.03 9.18
C THR A 271 3.96 26.85 9.71
N TYR A 272 3.34 25.97 10.51
CA TYR A 272 3.99 24.77 11.02
C TYR A 272 4.42 23.85 9.88
N ARG A 273 3.53 23.56 8.92
CA ARG A 273 3.84 22.71 7.76
C ARG A 273 4.97 23.29 6.92
N ARG A 274 4.97 24.59 6.65
CA ARG A 274 6.05 25.26 5.92
C ARG A 274 7.40 25.13 6.66
N HIS A 275 7.39 25.32 7.98
CA HIS A 275 8.58 25.11 8.79
C HIS A 275 9.06 23.64 8.72
N MET A 276 8.14 22.68 8.81
CA MET A 276 8.47 21.26 8.76
C MET A 276 9.02 20.82 7.39
N VAL A 277 8.63 21.46 6.28
CA VAL A 277 9.27 21.25 4.98
C VAL A 277 10.77 21.55 5.04
N SER A 278 11.15 22.69 5.64
CA SER A 278 12.57 23.03 5.81
C SER A 278 13.29 21.98 6.66
N VAL A 279 12.70 21.58 7.79
CA VAL A 279 13.28 20.58 8.70
C VAL A 279 13.47 19.24 8.00
N PHE A 280 12.45 18.74 7.30
CA PHE A 280 12.50 17.42 6.65
C PHE A 280 13.38 17.42 5.41
N THR A 281 13.43 18.51 4.64
CA THR A 281 14.39 18.66 3.53
C THR A 281 15.82 18.62 4.05
N ARG A 282 16.11 19.37 5.13
CA ARG A 282 17.43 19.36 5.78
C ARG A 282 17.80 17.96 6.28
N ARG A 283 16.86 17.24 6.91
CA ARG A 283 17.09 15.87 7.39
C ARG A 283 17.38 14.90 6.24
N ALA A 284 16.60 14.95 5.17
CA ALA A 284 16.80 14.09 4.00
C ALA A 284 18.18 14.31 3.36
N LEU A 285 18.58 15.57 3.19
CA LEU A 285 19.89 15.91 2.65
C LEU A 285 21.03 15.49 3.58
N LYS A 286 20.86 15.62 4.91
CA LYS A 286 21.85 15.16 5.90
C LYS A 286 21.96 13.64 5.97
N GLU A 287 20.87 12.89 5.76
CA GLU A 287 20.92 11.43 5.65
C GLU A 287 21.80 11.01 4.47
N ILE A 288 21.58 11.63 3.30
CA ILE A 288 22.38 11.35 2.10
C ILE A 288 23.84 11.78 2.29
N GLN A 289 24.07 12.97 2.87
CA GLN A 289 25.42 13.47 3.18
C GLN A 289 26.19 12.51 4.10
N ALA A 290 25.53 11.93 5.09
CA ALA A 290 26.13 11.00 6.03
C ALA A 290 26.22 9.55 5.50
N GLY A 291 25.68 9.26 4.32
CA GLY A 291 25.57 7.91 3.79
C GLY A 291 24.66 6.98 4.59
N ARG A 292 23.66 7.54 5.29
CA ARG A 292 22.75 6.85 6.22
C ARG A 292 21.32 6.75 5.69
N GLU A 293 21.09 7.10 4.43
CA GLU A 293 19.76 7.08 3.82
C GLU A 293 19.10 5.68 3.88
N ARG A 294 19.90 4.62 3.96
CA ARG A 294 19.43 3.22 4.00
C ARG A 294 19.16 2.67 5.40
N ASP A 295 19.51 3.38 6.48
CA ASP A 295 19.44 2.87 7.85
C ASP A 295 18.01 2.51 8.28
N ALA A 296 17.00 3.21 7.76
CA ALA A 296 15.60 2.95 8.07
C ALA A 296 15.05 1.65 7.43
N LEU A 297 15.69 1.15 6.38
CA LEU A 297 15.29 -0.06 5.65
C LEU A 297 16.54 -0.76 5.06
N PRO A 298 17.47 -1.22 5.93
CA PRO A 298 18.77 -1.70 5.50
C PRO A 298 18.62 -3.01 4.71
N ASN A 299 19.47 -3.27 3.72
CA ASN A 299 19.33 -4.45 2.82
C ASN A 299 19.26 -5.80 3.55
N SER A 300 19.86 -5.90 4.74
CA SER A 300 19.80 -7.08 5.62
C SER A 300 18.44 -7.31 6.29
N MET A 301 17.62 -6.27 6.42
CA MET A 301 16.27 -6.38 6.99
C MET A 301 15.34 -7.10 6.01
N VAL A 302 14.57 -8.05 6.53
CA VAL A 302 13.39 -8.64 5.87
C VAL A 302 12.16 -7.93 6.45
N PRO A 303 11.51 -7.01 5.70
CA PRO A 303 10.36 -6.30 6.21
C PRO A 303 9.17 -7.25 6.37
N VAL A 304 8.50 -7.17 7.52
CA VAL A 304 7.31 -7.97 7.80
C VAL A 304 6.17 -7.55 6.87
N ALA A 305 5.67 -8.51 6.09
CA ALA A 305 4.61 -8.27 5.11
C ALA A 305 3.24 -8.87 5.53
N LEU A 306 3.24 -9.85 6.43
CA LEU A 306 2.10 -10.71 6.77
C LEU A 306 1.61 -11.53 5.58
N TRP A 307 2.55 -12.17 4.89
CA TRP A 307 2.28 -13.05 3.74
C TRP A 307 2.15 -14.53 4.14
N GLY A 308 2.36 -14.86 5.42
CA GLY A 308 2.48 -16.24 5.86
C GLY A 308 3.53 -16.99 5.03
N ALA A 309 3.20 -18.20 4.60
CA ALA A 309 4.06 -19.03 3.75
C ALA A 309 4.03 -18.68 2.24
N THR A 310 3.35 -17.60 1.84
CA THR A 310 3.21 -17.21 0.42
C THR A 310 4.33 -16.26 -0.05
N ASP A 311 4.35 -15.96 -1.35
CA ASP A 311 5.25 -14.98 -1.96
C ASP A 311 4.62 -13.58 -2.09
N GLY A 312 3.46 -13.35 -1.46
CA GLY A 312 2.75 -12.09 -1.54
C GLY A 312 1.98 -11.87 -2.84
N ARG A 313 1.72 -12.92 -3.61
CA ARG A 313 0.88 -12.87 -4.82
C ARG A 313 -0.42 -13.62 -4.60
N PHE A 314 -1.53 -12.97 -4.94
CA PHE A 314 -2.83 -13.64 -4.93
C PHE A 314 -2.99 -14.53 -6.17
N PRO A 315 -3.71 -15.65 -6.08
CA PRO A 315 -4.01 -16.49 -7.24
C PRO A 315 -4.77 -15.70 -8.31
N THR A 316 -4.40 -15.90 -9.57
CA THR A 316 -5.04 -15.32 -10.77
C THR A 316 -5.75 -16.40 -11.57
N TRP A 317 -6.63 -16.05 -12.51
CA TRP A 317 -7.19 -17.05 -13.42
C TRP A 317 -6.16 -17.38 -14.50
N SER A 318 -5.46 -18.51 -14.32
CA SER A 318 -4.63 -19.10 -15.37
C SER A 318 -5.46 -19.63 -16.55
N THR A 319 -6.75 -19.91 -16.33
CA THR A 319 -7.75 -20.28 -17.34
C THR A 319 -9.10 -19.71 -16.88
N PRO A 320 -9.97 -19.20 -17.77
CA PRO A 320 -11.28 -18.69 -17.39
C PRO A 320 -12.05 -19.72 -16.54
N PRO A 321 -12.71 -19.33 -15.44
CA PRO A 321 -13.45 -20.26 -14.59
C PRO A 321 -14.45 -21.09 -15.41
N ALA A 322 -14.38 -22.42 -15.29
CA ALA A 322 -15.37 -23.39 -15.79
C ALA A 322 -15.80 -23.25 -17.27
N GLY A 323 -14.90 -22.86 -18.18
CA GLY A 323 -15.23 -22.75 -19.61
C GLY A 323 -16.05 -21.51 -19.98
N SER A 324 -16.15 -20.55 -19.07
CA SER A 324 -16.65 -19.21 -19.37
C SER A 324 -15.83 -18.56 -20.48
N THR A 325 -16.48 -18.05 -21.52
CA THR A 325 -15.83 -17.20 -22.54
C THR A 325 -15.70 -15.74 -22.10
N GLY A 326 -16.23 -15.38 -20.92
CA GLY A 326 -16.35 -14.00 -20.44
C GLY A 326 -15.89 -13.80 -18.99
N PRO A 327 -16.02 -12.57 -18.45
CA PRO A 327 -15.78 -12.28 -17.05
C PRO A 327 -16.72 -13.08 -16.15
N VAL A 328 -16.28 -13.41 -14.93
CA VAL A 328 -17.22 -13.82 -13.87
C VAL A 328 -18.05 -12.60 -13.49
N VAL A 329 -19.35 -12.79 -13.27
CA VAL A 329 -20.28 -11.69 -12.95
C VAL A 329 -21.07 -12.04 -11.70
N HIS A 330 -21.23 -11.06 -10.81
CA HIS A 330 -22.11 -11.14 -9.65
C HIS A 330 -23.04 -9.93 -9.64
N HIS A 331 -24.34 -10.15 -9.78
CA HIS A 331 -25.37 -9.13 -9.68
C HIS A 331 -25.97 -9.07 -8.27
N THR A 332 -26.34 -7.87 -7.83
CA THR A 332 -26.95 -7.65 -6.50
C THR A 332 -28.35 -8.25 -6.39
N ASP A 333 -29.13 -8.22 -7.47
CA ASP A 333 -30.48 -8.79 -7.58
C ASP A 333 -30.49 -10.24 -8.09
N GLY A 334 -29.31 -10.77 -8.43
CA GLY A 334 -29.16 -12.06 -9.06
C GLY A 334 -29.07 -13.25 -8.10
N HIS A 335 -29.13 -14.44 -8.68
CA HIS A 335 -28.85 -15.72 -8.00
C HIS A 335 -27.38 -16.14 -8.13
N ASP A 336 -26.51 -15.25 -8.62
CA ASP A 336 -25.09 -15.55 -8.83
C ASP A 336 -24.44 -16.00 -7.52
N VAL A 337 -23.65 -17.07 -7.60
CA VAL A 337 -23.06 -17.72 -6.44
C VAL A 337 -21.61 -17.28 -6.26
N ILE A 338 -21.29 -16.82 -5.06
CA ILE A 338 -19.92 -16.72 -4.57
C ILE A 338 -19.56 -18.10 -4.00
N GLU A 339 -18.67 -18.83 -4.67
CA GLU A 339 -18.14 -20.11 -4.22
C GLU A 339 -16.75 -19.88 -3.62
N THR A 340 -16.57 -20.17 -2.32
CA THR A 340 -15.32 -19.89 -1.59
C THR A 340 -15.09 -20.94 -0.52
N THR A 341 -13.82 -21.25 -0.23
CA THR A 341 -13.47 -22.12 0.89
C THR A 341 -13.18 -21.27 2.12
N VAL A 342 -13.91 -21.46 3.21
CA VAL A 342 -13.69 -20.76 4.50
C VAL A 342 -13.39 -21.79 5.58
N ASN A 343 -12.25 -21.66 6.25
CA ASN A 343 -11.80 -22.59 7.31
C ASN A 343 -11.83 -24.07 6.87
N GLY A 344 -11.45 -24.33 5.61
CA GLY A 344 -11.44 -25.67 5.02
C GLY A 344 -12.79 -26.19 4.52
N VAL A 345 -13.88 -25.43 4.69
CA VAL A 345 -15.23 -25.82 4.25
C VAL A 345 -15.62 -25.03 3.00
N LEU A 346 -16.18 -25.70 2.00
CA LEU A 346 -16.71 -25.05 0.80
C LEU A 346 -18.07 -24.41 1.08
N HIS A 347 -18.18 -23.11 0.84
CA HIS A 347 -19.42 -22.34 0.94
C HIS A 347 -19.88 -21.85 -0.43
N ARG A 348 -21.20 -21.85 -0.63
CA ARG A 348 -21.89 -21.29 -1.80
C ARG A 348 -22.91 -20.27 -1.32
N ILE A 349 -22.66 -18.99 -1.58
CA ILE A 349 -23.45 -17.88 -1.06
C ILE A 349 -24.06 -17.10 -2.23
N SER A 350 -25.36 -16.81 -2.17
CA SER A 350 -26.08 -15.95 -3.12
C SER A 350 -26.60 -14.70 -2.41
N GLY A 351 -26.75 -13.59 -3.14
CA GLY A 351 -27.32 -12.34 -2.58
C GLY A 351 -26.35 -11.50 -1.74
N SER A 352 -25.03 -11.74 -1.83
CA SER A 352 -23.99 -10.98 -1.12
C SER A 352 -23.09 -10.16 -2.04
N ALA A 353 -23.50 -9.97 -3.31
CA ALA A 353 -22.65 -9.35 -4.33
C ALA A 353 -22.30 -7.88 -4.03
N ASP A 354 -23.14 -7.18 -3.26
CA ASP A 354 -22.99 -5.78 -2.91
C ASP A 354 -22.40 -5.55 -1.51
N LYS A 355 -21.85 -6.60 -0.88
CA LYS A 355 -21.29 -6.58 0.48
C LYS A 355 -19.76 -6.50 0.47
N THR A 356 -19.18 -6.19 1.63
CA THR A 356 -17.77 -6.44 1.93
C THR A 356 -17.58 -7.90 2.37
N LEU A 357 -16.36 -8.41 2.27
CA LEU A 357 -16.01 -9.75 2.72
C LEU A 357 -16.29 -9.91 4.23
N LEU A 358 -16.06 -8.86 5.01
CA LEU A 358 -16.42 -8.83 6.43
C LEU A 358 -17.91 -9.14 6.65
N ARG A 359 -18.79 -8.46 5.91
CA ARG A 359 -20.24 -8.64 6.04
C ARG A 359 -20.68 -10.01 5.53
N LEU A 360 -20.10 -10.52 4.43
CA LEU A 360 -20.34 -11.89 3.96
C LEU A 360 -19.99 -12.94 5.04
N LEU A 361 -18.81 -12.83 5.65
CA LEU A 361 -18.38 -13.78 6.68
C LEU A 361 -19.31 -13.76 7.91
N ARG A 362 -19.70 -12.55 8.35
CA ARG A 362 -20.47 -12.37 9.58
C ARG A 362 -21.97 -12.65 9.41
N GLU A 363 -22.57 -12.09 8.37
CA GLU A 363 -24.02 -12.05 8.17
C GLU A 363 -24.53 -13.26 7.38
N ASP A 364 -23.77 -13.72 6.37
CA ASP A 364 -24.25 -14.74 5.44
C ASP A 364 -23.67 -16.14 5.76
N ILE A 365 -22.40 -16.23 6.14
CA ILE A 365 -21.77 -17.49 6.55
C ILE A 365 -22.01 -17.78 8.05
N GLY A 366 -22.15 -16.74 8.88
CA GLY A 366 -22.38 -16.90 10.32
C GLY A 366 -21.11 -17.11 11.14
N LEU A 367 -19.98 -16.51 10.71
CA LEU A 367 -18.69 -16.50 11.43
C LEU A 367 -18.40 -15.10 12.00
N PRO A 368 -18.97 -14.74 13.18
CA PRO A 368 -18.93 -13.39 13.73
C PRO A 368 -17.66 -13.08 14.54
N GLY A 369 -16.69 -13.99 14.59
CA GLY A 369 -15.41 -13.85 15.28
C GLY A 369 -14.56 -12.74 14.69
N THR A 370 -14.51 -12.63 13.36
CA THR A 370 -13.97 -11.47 12.65
C THR A 370 -14.85 -10.24 12.94
N LYS A 371 -14.27 -9.17 13.49
CA LYS A 371 -15.05 -8.05 14.05
C LYS A 371 -15.10 -6.81 13.16
N GLU A 372 -16.24 -6.16 13.17
CA GLU A 372 -16.46 -4.83 12.59
C GLU A 372 -16.08 -3.74 13.60
N GLY A 373 -14.81 -3.33 13.59
CA GLY A 373 -14.33 -2.30 14.50
C GLY A 373 -14.56 -0.88 13.99
N CYS A 374 -13.61 -0.36 13.20
CA CYS A 374 -13.71 0.99 12.64
C CYS A 374 -14.38 1.01 11.26
N ASP A 375 -14.52 -0.13 10.59
CA ASP A 375 -14.97 -0.29 9.20
C ASP A 375 -14.22 0.56 8.15
N GLU A 376 -12.99 0.96 8.50
CA GLU A 376 -12.15 1.84 7.67
C GLU A 376 -10.77 1.25 7.36
N GLY A 377 -10.55 -0.02 7.70
CA GLY A 377 -9.24 -0.69 7.59
C GLY A 377 -8.15 -0.13 8.51
N GLU A 378 -8.51 0.67 9.52
CA GLU A 378 -7.56 1.20 10.50
C GLU A 378 -7.34 0.26 11.68
N CYS A 379 -8.39 -0.28 12.30
CA CYS A 379 -8.24 -0.94 13.60
C CYS A 379 -7.78 -2.40 13.53
N GLY A 380 -7.84 -3.03 12.35
CA GLY A 380 -7.44 -4.44 12.13
C GLY A 380 -8.27 -5.50 12.84
N ALA A 381 -9.39 -5.16 13.48
CA ALA A 381 -10.24 -6.15 14.15
C ALA A 381 -10.90 -7.14 13.17
N CYS A 382 -10.94 -6.76 11.89
CA CYS A 382 -11.48 -7.54 10.78
C CYS A 382 -10.42 -8.36 10.01
N THR A 383 -9.18 -8.46 10.51
CA THR A 383 -8.11 -9.17 9.80
C THR A 383 -8.48 -10.64 9.61
N VAL A 384 -8.32 -11.13 8.37
CA VAL A 384 -8.42 -12.54 7.97
C VAL A 384 -7.25 -12.87 7.05
N LEU A 385 -6.98 -14.17 6.85
CA LEU A 385 -6.04 -14.60 5.82
C LEU A 385 -6.82 -14.92 4.54
N LEU A 386 -6.63 -14.13 3.50
CA LEU A 386 -7.17 -14.35 2.16
C LEU A 386 -6.07 -14.96 1.30
N ASP A 387 -6.25 -16.18 0.84
CA ASP A 387 -5.27 -16.96 0.09
C ASP A 387 -3.89 -16.99 0.80
N GLY A 388 -3.90 -17.10 2.14
CA GLY A 388 -2.71 -17.11 3.00
C GLY A 388 -2.13 -15.74 3.37
N ILE A 389 -2.65 -14.65 2.80
CA ILE A 389 -2.16 -13.28 3.03
C ILE A 389 -3.09 -12.52 3.98
N ALA A 390 -2.53 -11.85 4.99
CA ALA A 390 -3.34 -11.05 5.91
C ALA A 390 -3.92 -9.80 5.24
N VAL A 391 -5.25 -9.63 5.30
CA VAL A 391 -5.97 -8.49 4.70
C VAL A 391 -7.05 -7.94 5.64
N MET A 392 -7.45 -6.69 5.42
CA MET A 392 -8.60 -6.08 6.10
C MET A 392 -9.89 -6.45 5.37
N SER A 393 -10.66 -7.40 5.89
CA SER A 393 -11.88 -7.91 5.21
C SER A 393 -12.97 -6.86 5.01
N CYS A 394 -12.99 -5.76 5.78
CA CYS A 394 -13.91 -4.64 5.55
C CYS A 394 -13.64 -3.89 4.24
N LEU A 395 -12.42 -3.96 3.69
CA LEU A 395 -12.04 -3.25 2.46
C LEU A 395 -12.01 -4.15 1.23
N VAL A 396 -12.40 -5.42 1.37
CA VAL A 396 -12.43 -6.40 0.28
C VAL A 396 -13.88 -6.60 -0.15
N PRO A 397 -14.26 -6.40 -1.42
CA PRO A 397 -15.58 -6.78 -1.91
C PRO A 397 -15.86 -8.27 -1.72
N ALA A 398 -17.06 -8.63 -1.29
CA ALA A 398 -17.46 -10.02 -1.11
C ALA A 398 -17.29 -10.88 -2.40
N PRO A 399 -17.62 -10.40 -3.62
CA PRO A 399 -17.37 -11.14 -4.85
C PRO A 399 -15.91 -11.57 -5.06
N ARG A 400 -14.94 -10.84 -4.49
CA ARG A 400 -13.52 -11.23 -4.57
C ARG A 400 -13.25 -12.57 -3.87
N ALA A 401 -14.10 -13.02 -2.95
CA ALA A 401 -13.97 -14.33 -2.31
C ALA A 401 -14.18 -15.49 -3.29
N HIS A 402 -14.82 -15.26 -4.45
CA HIS A 402 -15.09 -16.34 -5.40
C HIS A 402 -13.78 -17.01 -5.85
N GLY A 403 -13.69 -18.32 -5.64
CA GLY A 403 -12.51 -19.15 -5.90
C GLY A 403 -11.33 -18.94 -4.94
N SER A 404 -11.53 -18.28 -3.80
CA SER A 404 -10.47 -18.05 -2.80
C SER A 404 -10.58 -18.98 -1.59
N HIS A 405 -9.48 -19.06 -0.85
CA HIS A 405 -9.39 -19.70 0.46
C HIS A 405 -9.30 -18.62 1.53
N ILE A 406 -10.13 -18.72 2.56
CA ILE A 406 -10.19 -17.75 3.65
C ILE A 406 -10.03 -18.48 4.97
N GLN A 407 -9.14 -17.98 5.81
CA GLN A 407 -9.02 -18.41 7.20
C GLN A 407 -9.43 -17.26 8.13
N THR A 408 -10.38 -17.54 9.00
CA THR A 408 -10.85 -16.63 10.05
C THR A 408 -10.36 -17.08 11.42
N ILE A 409 -10.63 -16.29 12.46
CA ILE A 409 -10.25 -16.62 13.84
C ILE A 409 -10.87 -17.94 14.31
N GLU A 410 -12.06 -18.28 13.84
CA GLU A 410 -12.75 -19.54 14.15
C GLU A 410 -12.03 -20.74 13.55
N GLY A 411 -11.32 -20.57 12.42
CA GLY A 411 -10.55 -21.62 11.76
C GLY A 411 -9.14 -21.83 12.33
N MET A 412 -8.79 -21.16 13.43
CA MET A 412 -7.49 -21.32 14.08
C MET A 412 -7.41 -22.57 14.96
N ALA A 413 -8.52 -22.95 15.61
CA ALA A 413 -8.58 -24.11 16.48
C ALA A 413 -8.88 -25.40 15.70
N ALA A 414 -8.34 -26.52 16.16
CA ALA A 414 -8.63 -27.85 15.64
C ALA A 414 -9.60 -28.57 16.60
N GLY A 415 -10.91 -28.38 16.39
CA GLY A 415 -11.92 -28.86 17.34
C GLY A 415 -11.80 -28.14 18.68
N GLU A 416 -11.59 -28.88 19.77
CA GLU A 416 -11.38 -28.32 21.11
C GLU A 416 -9.93 -27.88 21.36
N ALA A 417 -8.98 -28.27 20.50
CA ALA A 417 -7.57 -27.90 20.65
C ALA A 417 -7.34 -26.46 20.13
N LEU A 418 -7.05 -25.55 21.05
CA LEU A 418 -6.71 -24.17 20.73
C LEU A 418 -5.39 -24.07 19.97
N HIS A 419 -5.32 -23.11 19.05
CA HIS A 419 -4.06 -22.73 18.42
C HIS A 419 -3.06 -22.21 19.47
N PRO A 420 -1.73 -22.45 19.34
CA PRO A 420 -0.73 -21.93 20.28
C PRO A 420 -0.86 -20.43 20.57
N LEU A 421 -1.16 -19.62 19.55
CA LEU A 421 -1.48 -18.19 19.74
C LEU A 421 -2.72 -17.95 20.61
N GLN A 422 -3.81 -18.70 20.41
CA GLN A 422 -5.01 -18.54 21.23
C GLN A 422 -4.70 -18.88 22.69
N GLN A 423 -3.96 -19.97 22.93
CA GLN A 423 -3.53 -20.39 24.26
C GLN A 423 -2.63 -19.33 24.92
N ALA A 424 -1.60 -18.86 24.22
CA ALA A 424 -0.70 -17.84 24.73
C ALA A 424 -1.41 -16.52 25.06
N PHE A 425 -2.43 -16.13 24.28
CA PHE A 425 -3.23 -14.94 24.58
C PHE A 425 -4.05 -15.06 25.88
N ILE A 426 -4.50 -16.26 26.21
CA ILE A 426 -5.19 -16.55 27.48
C ILE A 426 -4.18 -16.48 28.64
N GLU A 427 -3.07 -17.21 28.53
CA GLU A 427 -2.10 -17.36 29.61
C GLU A 427 -1.39 -16.06 30.00
N THR A 428 -1.11 -15.20 29.01
CA THR A 428 -0.47 -13.89 29.23
C THR A 428 -1.46 -12.77 29.60
N GLY A 429 -2.76 -13.07 29.61
CA GLY A 429 -3.81 -12.07 29.81
C GLY A 429 -3.87 -11.01 28.68
N ALA A 430 -3.41 -11.35 27.47
CA ALA A 430 -3.45 -10.46 26.32
C ALA A 430 -4.89 -10.17 25.85
N ALA A 431 -5.83 -11.08 26.12
CA ALA A 431 -7.25 -10.87 25.88
C ALA A 431 -7.92 -10.09 27.04
N GLN A 432 -7.89 -8.75 26.96
CA GLN A 432 -8.57 -7.87 27.92
C GLN A 432 -10.08 -7.77 27.63
N CYS A 433 -10.56 -6.70 26.96
CA CYS A 433 -11.96 -6.67 26.49
C CYS A 433 -12.24 -7.65 25.34
N GLY A 434 -11.18 -8.20 24.73
CA GLY A 434 -11.27 -9.25 23.71
C GLY A 434 -11.67 -8.79 22.31
N TYR A 435 -12.17 -7.56 22.12
CA TYR A 435 -12.75 -7.14 20.84
C TYR A 435 -11.76 -7.15 19.67
N CYS A 436 -10.54 -6.65 19.88
CA CYS A 436 -9.49 -6.61 18.87
C CYS A 436 -8.68 -7.92 18.78
N THR A 437 -8.82 -8.82 19.76
CA THR A 437 -8.03 -10.05 19.89
C THR A 437 -8.02 -10.92 18.62
N PRO A 438 -9.16 -11.15 17.93
CA PRO A 438 -9.16 -11.88 16.67
C PRO A 438 -8.15 -11.34 15.65
N GLY A 439 -8.14 -10.02 15.44
CA GLY A 439 -7.23 -9.39 14.47
C GLY A 439 -5.75 -9.52 14.83
N PHE A 440 -5.42 -9.44 16.13
CA PHE A 440 -4.06 -9.65 16.61
C PHE A 440 -3.62 -11.11 16.44
N ILE A 441 -4.50 -12.08 16.72
CA ILE A 441 -4.19 -13.50 16.54
C ILE A 441 -3.99 -13.82 15.06
N MET A 442 -4.85 -13.33 14.16
CA MET A 442 -4.70 -13.55 12.71
C MET A 442 -3.40 -12.93 12.18
N SER A 443 -3.03 -11.73 12.63
CA SER A 443 -1.78 -11.08 12.22
C SER A 443 -0.55 -11.77 12.83
N GLY A 444 -0.67 -12.26 14.06
CA GLY A 444 0.35 -13.10 14.70
C GLY A 444 0.55 -14.42 13.96
N ALA A 445 -0.52 -15.08 13.52
CA ALA A 445 -0.44 -16.32 12.75
C ALA A 445 0.30 -16.10 11.42
N ALA A 446 -0.10 -15.08 10.66
CA ALA A 446 0.59 -14.72 9.43
C ALA A 446 2.06 -14.33 9.65
N LEU A 447 2.39 -13.70 10.79
CA LEU A 447 3.78 -13.40 11.15
C LEU A 447 4.56 -14.69 11.42
N LEU A 448 4.04 -15.61 12.23
CA LEU A 448 4.76 -16.82 12.61
C LEU A 448 4.96 -17.77 11.43
N ASP A 449 4.01 -17.81 10.49
CA ASP A 449 4.17 -18.54 9.23
C ASP A 449 5.23 -17.91 8.31
N GLU A 450 5.39 -16.58 8.35
CA GLU A 450 6.37 -15.84 7.53
C GLU A 450 7.77 -15.81 8.17
N VAL A 451 7.83 -15.65 9.48
CA VAL A 451 9.03 -15.52 10.31
C VAL A 451 8.80 -16.36 11.59
N PRO A 452 9.22 -17.64 11.61
CA PRO A 452 8.98 -18.53 12.75
C PRO A 452 9.57 -18.06 14.08
N HIS A 453 10.64 -17.26 14.02
CA HIS A 453 11.33 -16.73 15.20
C HIS A 453 11.47 -15.20 15.10
N PRO A 454 10.36 -14.46 15.23
CA PRO A 454 10.39 -13.01 15.05
C PRO A 454 11.00 -12.33 16.27
N ASP A 455 11.80 -11.29 16.04
CA ASP A 455 12.22 -10.39 17.11
C ASP A 455 11.08 -9.43 17.53
N ASP A 456 11.27 -8.71 18.64
CA ASP A 456 10.29 -7.76 19.16
C ASP A 456 9.91 -6.66 18.16
N ASN A 457 10.83 -6.25 17.29
CA ASN A 457 10.55 -5.21 16.29
C ASN A 457 9.66 -5.79 15.19
N GLN A 458 9.90 -7.02 14.75
CA GLN A 458 9.06 -7.73 13.78
C GLN A 458 7.65 -7.98 14.34
N ILE A 459 7.53 -8.38 15.62
CA ILE A 459 6.24 -8.51 16.29
C ILE A 459 5.50 -7.17 16.32
N ARG A 460 6.18 -6.08 16.71
CA ARG A 460 5.58 -4.73 16.72
C ARG A 460 5.13 -4.31 15.33
N GLN A 461 5.94 -4.57 14.31
CA GLN A 461 5.62 -4.25 12.91
C GLN A 461 4.39 -5.01 12.42
N ALA A 462 4.32 -6.32 12.67
CA ALA A 462 3.18 -7.17 12.32
C ALA A 462 1.85 -6.61 12.85
N ILE A 463 1.84 -6.14 14.09
CA ILE A 463 0.62 -5.69 14.76
C ILE A 463 0.34 -4.18 14.61
N THR A 464 1.12 -3.45 13.81
CA THR A 464 0.90 -2.00 13.57
C THR A 464 -0.46 -1.68 12.96
N GLY A 465 -1.09 -2.66 12.29
CA GLY A 465 -2.45 -2.53 11.75
C GLY A 465 -3.56 -2.91 12.72
N ASN A 466 -3.24 -3.25 13.97
CA ASN A 466 -4.20 -3.69 14.98
C ASN A 466 -4.22 -2.70 16.15
N LEU A 467 -5.37 -2.06 16.37
CA LEU A 467 -5.54 -1.05 17.41
C LEU A 467 -6.30 -1.65 18.61
N CYS A 468 -5.66 -1.63 19.77
CA CYS A 468 -6.24 -2.05 21.04
C CYS A 468 -6.65 -0.83 21.88
N ARG A 469 -7.95 -0.65 22.10
CA ARG A 469 -8.48 0.43 22.96
C ARG A 469 -8.04 0.29 24.43
N CYS A 470 -7.84 -0.93 24.90
CA CYS A 470 -7.43 -1.21 26.28
C CYS A 470 -5.90 -1.09 26.49
N THR A 471 -5.12 -0.83 25.43
CA THR A 471 -3.67 -0.56 25.47
C THR A 471 -2.78 -1.70 26.00
N GLY A 472 -3.27 -2.94 26.07
CA GLY A 472 -2.53 -4.12 26.54
C GLY A 472 -1.42 -4.67 25.63
N TYR A 473 -0.73 -3.82 24.86
CA TYR A 473 0.23 -4.25 23.82
C TYR A 473 1.40 -5.08 24.35
N TYR A 474 1.87 -4.84 25.58
CA TYR A 474 2.96 -5.63 26.15
C TYR A 474 2.59 -7.11 26.32
N SER A 475 1.38 -7.40 26.81
CA SER A 475 0.87 -8.77 26.92
C SER A 475 0.65 -9.40 25.55
N ILE A 476 0.17 -8.62 24.56
CA ILE A 476 0.02 -9.09 23.18
C ILE A 476 1.37 -9.50 22.58
N ILE A 477 2.41 -8.67 22.75
CA ILE A 477 3.76 -8.97 22.26
C ILE A 477 4.31 -10.22 22.97
N ALA A 478 4.12 -10.32 24.29
CA ALA A 478 4.52 -11.49 25.06
C ALA A 478 3.82 -12.77 24.59
N ALA A 479 2.52 -12.70 24.27
CA ALA A 479 1.75 -13.83 23.77
C ALA A 479 2.27 -14.34 22.42
N ILE A 480 2.57 -13.42 21.49
CA ILE A 480 3.12 -13.79 20.18
C ILE A 480 4.50 -14.44 20.34
N ARG A 481 5.35 -13.88 21.22
CA ARG A 481 6.66 -14.47 21.54
C ARG A 481 6.53 -15.88 22.12
N GLN A 482 5.65 -16.05 23.11
CA GLN A 482 5.42 -17.34 23.74
C GLN A 482 4.89 -18.38 22.73
N ALA A 483 4.00 -17.98 21.83
CA ALA A 483 3.51 -18.86 20.76
C ALA A 483 4.63 -19.26 19.77
N ALA A 484 5.58 -18.36 19.48
CA ALA A 484 6.74 -18.67 18.64
C ALA A 484 7.70 -19.68 19.29
N GLU A 485 7.82 -19.65 20.62
CA GLU A 485 8.61 -20.61 21.40
C GLU A 485 7.93 -21.98 21.46
N ALA A 486 6.59 -22.03 21.55
CA ALA A 486 5.83 -23.28 21.63
C ALA A 486 5.68 -24.03 20.28
N ALA A 487 5.96 -23.37 19.16
CA ALA A 487 5.96 -23.98 17.82
C ALA A 487 7.30 -24.69 17.47
N GLN A 488 8.27 -24.65 18.39
CA GLN A 488 9.53 -25.41 18.34
C GLN A 488 9.31 -26.83 18.83
#